data_AF-K1MKS4-F1
#
_entry.id   AF-K1MKS4-F1
#
_cell.length_a   1.000
_cell.length_b   1.000
_cell.length_c   1.000
_cell.angle_alpha   90.00
_cell.angle_beta   90.00
_cell.angle_gamma   90.00
#
_symmetry.space_group_name_H-M   'P 1'
#
loop_
_entity.id
_entity.type
_entity.pdbx_description
1 polymer ?
#
loop_
_entity_poly.entity_id
_entity_poly.type
_entity_poly.pdbx_seq_one_letter_code
_entity_poly.pdbx_strand_id
1 'polypeptide(L)'
;MRKMFPAFSLHCSLMNIDIVGIWILKTGQVMTILYRQGEKIGFTYEMEGLTEDKQTRVYKDIPNRIEDLETWEEKLEGKVQVIRPRREHFVWVKDRQLGILREVRAGIKNIKTRKEWKKKKLKQISK
;
A
#
# COMPACT_ATOMS: atom_id res chain seq x y z
N MET A 1 -20.77 -6.04 12.02
CA MET A 1 -19.63 -5.07 11.96
C MET A 1 -18.26 -5.71 11.83
N ARG A 2 -17.84 -6.72 12.62
CA ARG A 2 -16.48 -7.33 12.50
C ARG A 2 -16.11 -7.91 11.12
N LYS A 3 -17.08 -8.31 10.28
CA LYS A 3 -16.81 -8.89 8.95
C LYS A 3 -16.53 -7.87 7.83
N MET A 4 -16.86 -6.58 8.01
CA MET A 4 -16.64 -5.52 6.99
C MET A 4 -15.29 -4.79 7.15
N PHE A 5 -14.69 -4.83 8.34
CA PHE A 5 -13.43 -4.14 8.61
C PHE A 5 -12.17 -4.76 7.99
N PRO A 6 -12.05 -6.08 7.75
CA PRO A 6 -10.84 -6.66 7.18
C PRO A 6 -10.57 -6.15 5.76
N ALA A 7 -11.62 -6.14 4.92
CA ALA A 7 -11.53 -5.61 3.56
C ALA A 7 -11.20 -4.12 3.58
N PHE A 8 -11.87 -3.33 4.43
CA PHE A 8 -11.62 -1.90 4.53
C PHE A 8 -10.20 -1.58 5.06
N SER A 9 -9.68 -2.35 6.02
CA SER A 9 -8.30 -2.17 6.51
C SER A 9 -7.26 -2.56 5.46
N LEU A 10 -7.53 -3.61 4.67
CA LEU A 10 -6.66 -4.01 3.56
C LEU A 10 -6.64 -2.95 2.46
N HIS A 11 -7.81 -2.43 2.08
CA HIS A 11 -7.90 -1.29 1.16
C HIS A 11 -7.13 -0.08 1.69
N CYS A 12 -7.24 0.25 2.98
CA CYS A 12 -6.46 1.31 3.60
C CYS A 12 -4.94 1.06 3.64
N SER A 13 -4.49 -0.19 3.77
CA SER A 13 -3.05 -0.52 3.69
C SER A 13 -2.49 -0.41 2.28
N LEU A 14 -3.33 -0.59 1.26
CA LEU A 14 -2.96 -0.44 -0.16
C LEU A 14 -3.11 1.00 -0.67
N MET A 15 -3.67 1.90 0.14
CA MET A 15 -3.75 3.33 -0.21
C MET A 15 -2.35 3.93 -0.33
N ASN A 16 -2.15 4.69 -1.40
CA ASN A 16 -0.88 5.35 -1.75
C ASN A 16 0.27 4.37 -1.96
N ILE A 17 -0.04 3.13 -2.39
CA ILE A 17 0.95 2.20 -2.93
C ILE A 17 0.91 2.29 -4.45
N ASP A 18 2.03 2.66 -5.05
CA ASP A 18 2.27 2.56 -6.48
C ASP A 18 2.85 1.17 -6.77
N ILE A 19 2.22 0.45 -7.70
CA ILE A 19 2.64 -0.88 -8.13
C ILE A 19 3.31 -0.72 -9.49
N VAL A 20 4.58 -1.08 -9.59
CA VAL A 20 5.37 -0.92 -10.81
C VAL A 20 5.88 -2.27 -11.26
N GLY A 21 5.69 -2.62 -12.54
CA GLY A 21 6.30 -3.82 -13.12
C GLY A 21 7.69 -3.50 -13.67
N ILE A 22 8.66 -4.37 -13.40
CA ILE A 22 10.01 -4.31 -13.98
C ILE A 22 10.17 -5.54 -14.87
N TRP A 23 10.11 -5.32 -16.18
CA TRP A 23 10.25 -6.36 -17.17
C TRP A 23 11.71 -6.53 -17.57
N ILE A 24 12.26 -7.72 -17.31
CA ILE A 24 13.60 -8.13 -17.73
C ILE A 24 13.49 -8.70 -19.15
N LEU A 25 13.87 -7.91 -20.15
CA LEU A 25 13.61 -8.22 -21.56
C LEU A 25 14.30 -9.51 -22.02
N LYS A 26 15.51 -9.76 -21.52
CA LYS A 26 16.30 -10.96 -21.89
C LYS A 26 15.60 -12.27 -21.53
N THR A 27 14.94 -12.31 -20.37
CA THR A 27 14.32 -13.54 -19.83
C THR A 27 12.80 -13.53 -19.97
N GLY A 28 12.20 -12.41 -20.34
CA GLY A 28 10.75 -12.22 -20.38
C GLY A 28 10.11 -12.14 -18.99
N GLN A 29 10.90 -12.12 -17.92
CA GLN A 29 10.43 -12.17 -16.54
C GLN A 29 10.01 -10.79 -16.04
N VAL A 30 8.97 -10.73 -15.20
CA VAL A 30 8.48 -9.50 -14.62
C VAL A 30 8.55 -9.59 -13.10
N MET A 31 9.19 -8.60 -12.48
CA MET A 31 9.18 -8.39 -11.04
C MET A 31 8.29 -7.19 -10.72
N THR A 32 7.38 -7.35 -9.77
CA THR A 32 6.51 -6.28 -9.32
C THR A 32 7.15 -5.59 -8.12
N ILE A 33 7.27 -4.27 -8.17
CA ILE A 33 7.85 -3.43 -7.12
C ILE A 33 6.73 -2.58 -6.52
N LEU A 34 6.75 -2.50 -5.19
CA LEU A 34 5.82 -1.71 -4.41
C LEU A 34 6.52 -0.46 -3.92
N TYR A 35 5.99 0.71 -4.27
CA TYR A 35 6.39 2.00 -3.74
C TYR A 35 5.27 2.55 -2.88
N ARG A 36 5.59 3.19 -1.76
CA ARG A 36 4.63 3.90 -0.93
C ARG A 36 5.08 5.33 -0.75
N GLN A 37 4.24 6.28 -1.14
CA GLN A 37 4.60 7.70 -1.12
C GLN A 37 5.92 8.00 -1.85
N GLY A 38 6.19 7.24 -2.92
CA GLY A 38 7.41 7.36 -3.72
C GLY A 38 8.62 6.57 -3.23
N GLU A 39 8.56 5.90 -2.07
CA GLU A 39 9.66 5.10 -1.52
C GLU A 39 9.43 3.60 -1.71
N LYS A 40 10.45 2.87 -2.14
CA LYS A 40 10.40 1.41 -2.39
C LYS A 40 10.26 0.66 -1.08
N ILE A 41 9.21 -0.14 -0.95
CA ILE A 41 8.89 -0.88 0.28
C ILE A 41 8.95 -2.39 0.14
N GLY A 42 8.92 -2.92 -1.09
CA GLY A 42 8.99 -4.36 -1.30
C GLY A 42 8.84 -4.76 -2.77
N PHE A 43 8.82 -6.06 -2.99
CA PHE A 43 8.58 -6.65 -4.30
C PHE A 43 7.78 -7.95 -4.18
N THR A 44 7.13 -8.33 -5.28
CA THR A 44 6.60 -9.67 -5.49
C THR A 44 7.13 -10.22 -6.81
N TYR A 45 7.32 -11.53 -6.85
CA TYR A 45 7.77 -12.25 -8.04
C TYR A 45 7.02 -13.58 -8.09
N GLU A 46 6.15 -13.73 -9.08
CA GLU A 46 5.22 -14.87 -9.19
C GLU A 46 5.60 -15.85 -10.32
N MET A 47 6.66 -15.54 -11.06
CA MET A 47 7.11 -16.37 -12.18
C MET A 47 8.13 -17.40 -11.73
N GLU A 48 8.28 -18.47 -12.49
CA GLU A 48 9.38 -19.41 -12.33
C GLU A 48 10.63 -18.90 -13.07
N GLY A 49 11.82 -19.17 -12.53
CA GLY A 49 13.08 -18.99 -13.27
C GLY A 49 14.10 -17.98 -12.71
N LEU A 50 13.78 -17.23 -11.64
CA LEU A 50 14.80 -16.56 -10.83
C LEU A 50 14.88 -17.23 -9.47
N THR A 51 16.10 -17.54 -9.01
CA THR A 51 16.33 -17.96 -7.63
C THR A 51 16.11 -16.80 -6.68
N GLU A 52 15.77 -17.05 -5.41
CA GLU A 52 15.53 -16.01 -4.40
C GLU A 52 16.71 -15.02 -4.27
N ASP A 53 17.95 -15.52 -4.34
CA ASP A 53 19.15 -14.68 -4.32
C ASP A 53 19.20 -13.70 -5.50
N LYS A 54 18.86 -14.17 -6.70
CA LYS A 54 18.81 -13.33 -7.90
C LYS A 54 17.67 -12.33 -7.81
N GLN A 55 16.50 -12.76 -7.33
CA GLN A 55 15.36 -11.86 -7.10
C GLN A 55 15.76 -10.74 -6.13
N THR A 56 16.40 -11.07 -5.02
CA THR A 56 16.87 -10.11 -4.02
C THR A 56 17.90 -9.15 -4.61
N ARG A 57 18.81 -9.64 -5.47
CA ARG A 57 19.80 -8.79 -6.14
C ARG A 57 19.15 -7.81 -7.11
N VAL A 58 18.21 -8.27 -7.94
CA VAL A 58 17.45 -7.41 -8.85
C VAL A 58 16.67 -6.36 -8.05
N TYR A 59 15.98 -6.77 -6.98
CA TYR A 59 15.26 -5.86 -6.10
C TYR A 59 16.17 -4.78 -5.49
N LYS A 60 17.39 -5.14 -5.07
CA LYS A 60 18.37 -4.19 -4.51
C LYS A 60 18.92 -3.21 -5.56
N ASP A 61 19.03 -3.64 -6.81
CA ASP A 61 19.54 -2.81 -7.91
C ASP A 61 18.52 -1.75 -8.39
N ILE A 62 17.23 -2.07 -8.31
CA ILE A 62 16.15 -1.15 -8.63
C ILE A 62 16.20 0.08 -7.70
N PRO A 63 15.97 1.32 -8.19
CA PRO A 63 16.02 2.53 -7.37
C PRO A 63 15.07 2.52 -6.17
N ASN A 64 15.48 3.16 -5.07
CA ASN A 64 14.64 3.30 -3.89
C ASN A 64 13.54 4.34 -4.07
N ARG A 65 13.73 5.35 -4.91
CA ARG A 65 12.70 6.38 -5.17
C ARG A 65 12.08 6.17 -6.54
N ILE A 66 10.76 6.34 -6.62
CA ILE A 66 9.99 6.08 -7.85
C ILE A 66 10.37 7.05 -8.98
N GLU A 67 10.77 8.27 -8.63
CA GLU A 67 11.20 9.31 -9.59
C GLU A 67 12.52 8.97 -10.31
N ASP A 68 13.36 8.14 -9.68
CA ASP A 68 14.64 7.73 -10.27
C ASP A 68 14.49 6.59 -11.30
N LEU A 69 13.31 5.98 -11.42
CA LEU A 69 13.07 4.84 -12.30
C LEU A 69 13.26 5.17 -13.78
N GLU A 70 12.93 6.39 -14.21
CA GLU A 70 13.09 6.82 -15.60
C GLU A 70 14.58 6.85 -15.98
N THR A 71 15.37 7.60 -15.22
CA THR A 71 16.83 7.65 -15.39
C THR A 71 17.49 6.27 -15.31
N TRP A 72 16.99 5.39 -14.43
CA TRP A 72 17.51 4.03 -14.30
C TRP A 72 17.15 3.13 -15.48
N GLU A 73 15.92 3.24 -16.00
CA GLU A 73 15.45 2.54 -17.20
C GLU A 73 16.29 2.93 -18.41
N GLU A 74 16.56 4.22 -18.61
CA GLU A 74 17.41 4.74 -19.69
C GLU A 74 18.84 4.19 -19.62
N LYS A 75 19.44 4.11 -18.42
CA LYS A 75 20.79 3.54 -18.24
C LYS A 75 20.86 2.04 -18.59
N LEU A 76 19.73 1.36 -18.56
CA LEU A 76 19.59 -0.06 -18.82
C LEU A 76 18.82 -0.31 -20.13
N GLU A 77 18.88 0.64 -21.07
CA GLU A 77 18.23 0.55 -22.36
C GLU A 77 18.43 -0.83 -23.01
N GLY A 78 17.33 -1.41 -23.49
CA GLY A 78 17.31 -2.74 -24.12
C GLY A 78 17.48 -3.93 -23.17
N LYS A 79 17.65 -3.71 -21.86
CA LYS A 79 17.75 -4.79 -20.84
C LYS A 79 16.50 -4.88 -19.99
N VAL A 80 15.95 -3.73 -19.60
CA VAL A 80 14.78 -3.64 -18.74
C VAL A 80 13.75 -2.68 -19.34
N GLN A 81 12.50 -2.89 -18.98
CA GLN A 81 11.41 -1.95 -19.27
C GLN A 81 10.55 -1.78 -18.01
N VAL A 82 10.24 -0.53 -17.65
CA VAL A 82 9.42 -0.17 -16.50
C VAL A 82 7.97 -0.04 -16.95
N ILE A 83 7.15 -0.98 -16.51
CA ILE A 83 5.70 -1.00 -16.74
C ILE A 83 5.03 -0.17 -15.63
N ARG A 84 4.69 1.06 -15.95
CA ARG A 84 3.96 1.98 -15.06
C ARG A 84 2.45 1.82 -15.26
N PRO A 85 1.62 1.72 -14.20
CA PRO A 85 0.18 1.77 -14.36
C PRO A 85 -0.23 3.13 -14.93
N ARG A 86 -1.23 3.14 -15.80
CA ARG A 86 -1.81 4.41 -16.25
C ARG A 86 -2.39 5.16 -15.05
N ARG A 87 -2.15 6.48 -14.98
CA ARG A 87 -2.63 7.35 -13.89
C ARG A 87 -4.14 7.27 -13.64
N GLU A 88 -4.88 6.84 -14.66
CA GLU A 88 -6.33 6.63 -14.65
C GLU A 88 -6.79 5.45 -13.79
N HIS A 89 -5.90 4.50 -13.46
CA HIS A 89 -6.24 3.26 -12.76
C HIS A 89 -6.07 3.34 -11.24
N PHE A 90 -5.77 4.51 -10.68
CA PHE A 90 -5.53 4.69 -9.25
C PHE A 90 -6.76 5.27 -8.52
N VAL A 91 -7.12 4.69 -7.37
CA VAL A 91 -8.04 5.30 -6.41
C VAL A 91 -7.23 6.15 -5.44
N TRP A 92 -7.06 7.43 -5.76
CA TRP A 92 -6.47 8.41 -4.85
C TRP A 92 -7.53 8.90 -3.86
N VAL A 93 -7.34 8.63 -2.57
CA VAL A 93 -8.19 9.20 -1.52
C VAL A 93 -7.63 10.57 -1.16
N LYS A 94 -8.39 11.62 -1.45
CA LYS A 94 -7.97 13.00 -1.15
C LYS A 94 -7.90 13.23 0.37
N ASP A 95 -7.06 14.16 0.82
CA ASP A 95 -6.91 14.53 2.24
C ASP A 95 -8.25 14.83 2.94
N ARG A 96 -9.20 15.40 2.21
CA ARG A 96 -10.56 15.65 2.70
C ARG A 96 -11.28 14.37 3.15
N GLN A 97 -11.11 13.26 2.44
CA GLN A 97 -11.69 11.97 2.79
C GLN A 97 -11.00 11.33 4.00
N LEU A 98 -9.69 11.58 4.18
CA LEU A 98 -8.98 11.22 5.41
C LEU A 98 -9.47 12.03 6.62
N GLY A 99 -9.81 13.31 6.43
CA GLY A 99 -10.44 14.16 7.45
C GLY A 99 -11.77 13.60 7.93
N ILE A 100 -12.65 13.22 7.00
CA ILE A 100 -13.95 12.60 7.31
C ILE A 100 -13.76 11.30 8.10
N LEU A 101 -12.80 10.45 7.72
CA LEU A 101 -12.50 9.21 8.44
C LEU A 101 -12.03 9.47 9.88
N ARG A 102 -11.24 10.54 10.11
CA ARG A 102 -10.80 10.93 11.47
C ARG A 102 -11.97 11.40 12.32
N GLU A 103 -12.88 12.20 11.77
CA GLU A 103 -14.08 12.69 12.47
C GLU A 103 -15.02 11.54 12.84
N VAL A 104 -15.28 10.61 11.91
CA VAL A 104 -16.09 9.42 12.16
C VAL A 104 -15.47 8.57 13.28
N ARG A 105 -14.14 8.41 13.28
CA ARG A 105 -13.43 7.64 14.32
C ARG A 105 -13.53 8.31 15.69
N ALA A 106 -13.44 9.64 15.75
CA ALA A 106 -13.63 10.42 16.98
C ALA A 106 -15.06 10.30 17.51
N GLY A 107 -16.06 10.39 16.63
CA GLY A 107 -17.47 10.20 16.98
C GLY A 107 -17.77 8.81 17.57
N ILE A 108 -17.23 7.75 16.97
CA ILE A 108 -17.36 6.38 17.48
C ILE A 108 -16.72 6.23 18.87
N LYS A 109 -15.56 6.87 19.10
CA LYS A 109 -14.88 6.85 20.40
C LYS A 109 -15.76 7.51 21.46
N ASN A 110 -16.31 8.69 21.18
CA ASN A 110 -17.21 9.42 22.08
C ASN A 110 -18.50 8.65 22.42
N ILE A 111 -19.07 7.91 21.45
CA ILE A 111 -20.24 7.06 21.69
C ILE A 111 -19.90 5.91 22.65
N LYS A 112 -18.71 5.29 22.50
CA LYS A 112 -18.26 4.24 23.43
C LYS A 112 -18.06 4.79 24.85
N THR A 113 -17.41 5.94 24.99
CA THR A 113 -17.20 6.59 26.30
C THR A 113 -18.53 6.91 26.99
N ARG A 114 -19.52 7.41 26.24
CA ARG A 114 -20.88 7.66 26.78
C ARG A 114 -21.59 6.39 27.22
N LYS A 115 -21.45 5.28 26.48
CA LYS A 115 -22.04 3.98 26.86
C LYS A 115 -21.40 3.40 28.13
N GLU A 116 -20.09 3.54 28.28
CA GLU A 116 -19.36 3.12 29.48
C GLU A 116 -19.75 3.95 30.70
N TRP A 117 -19.88 5.27 30.54
CA TRP A 117 -20.33 6.17 31.61
C TRP A 117 -21.76 5.83 32.07
N LYS A 118 -22.70 5.60 31.14
CA LYS A 118 -24.06 5.16 31.49
C LYS A 118 -24.07 3.82 32.22
N LYS A 119 -23.25 2.85 31.81
CA LYS A 119 -23.10 1.55 32.52
C LYS A 119 -22.56 1.72 33.94
N LYS A 120 -21.58 2.60 34.16
CA LYS A 120 -21.06 2.88 35.52
C LYS A 120 -22.11 3.55 36.41
N LYS A 121 -22.87 4.50 35.88
CA LYS A 121 -23.93 5.21 36.62
C LYS A 121 -25.08 4.28 37.04
N LEU A 122 -25.50 3.38 36.15
CA LEU A 122 -26.54 2.38 36.46
C LEU A 122 -26.11 1.40 37.56
N LYS A 123 -24.82 1.02 37.61
CA LYS A 123 -24.27 0.17 38.67
C LYS A 123 -24.16 0.86 40.04
N GLN A 124 -24.13 2.20 40.08
CA GLN A 124 -24.11 2.97 41.32
C GLN A 124 -25.52 3.18 41.91
N ILE A 125 -26.56 3.08 41.08
CA ILE A 125 -27.97 3.26 41.50
C ILE A 125 -28.58 1.93 41.98
N SER A 126 -27.98 0.78 41.63
CA SER A 126 -28.44 -0.56 42.05
C SER A 126 -27.73 -1.10 43.30
N LYS A 127 -27.09 -0.24 44.09
CA LYS A 127 -26.47 -0.52 45.39
C LYS A 127 -27.07 0.43 46.41
#